data_AF-A0A8D9S0I0-F1
#
_entry.id   AF-A0A8D9S0I0-F1
#
_cell.length_a   1.000
_cell.length_b   1.000
_cell.length_c   1.000
_cell.angle_alpha   90.00
_cell.angle_beta   90.00
_cell.angle_gamma   90.00
#
_symmetry.space_group_name_H-M   'P 1'
#
loop_
_entity.id
_entity.type
_entity.pdbx_description
1 polymer ?
#
loop_
_entity_poly.entity_id
_entity_poly.type
_entity_poly.pdbx_seq_one_letter_code
_entity_poly.pdbx_strand_id
1 'polypeptide(L)'
;MDKKAYQYEKIINGLKSRRAIKEKHLRADSKQLEQLSKQIRYYSARRANLLTERYRQIARQLFAEYELIAIEKLDAKEMRKKNQKGSGATNRGKNRKLAKIKPYEIALLLEQMADREGKTLLKVDSYKTSQVEFGTQYQKVVSVNGCLSTLEN
;
A
#
# COMPACT_ATOMS: atom_id res chain seq x y z
N MET A 1 9.32 5.85 9.25
CA MET A 1 8.78 4.51 9.55
C MET A 1 8.98 4.25 11.03
N ASP A 2 7.98 3.68 11.72
CA ASP A 2 8.10 3.36 13.15
C ASP A 2 9.30 2.42 13.38
N LYS A 3 10.23 2.83 14.26
CA LYS A 3 11.47 2.10 14.58
C LYS A 3 11.16 0.66 15.03
N LYS A 4 10.07 0.45 15.76
CA LYS A 4 9.66 -0.85 16.28
C LYS A 4 9.05 -1.74 15.19
N ALA A 5 8.30 -1.16 14.25
CA ALA A 5 7.79 -1.90 13.08
C ALA A 5 8.95 -2.40 12.18
N TYR A 6 10.01 -1.59 12.06
CA TYR A 6 11.23 -1.98 11.35
C TYR A 6 11.99 -3.11 12.05
N GLN A 7 12.11 -3.07 13.37
CA GLN A 7 12.71 -4.16 14.15
C GLN A 7 11.95 -5.48 13.95
N TYR A 8 10.61 -5.45 14.01
CA TYR A 8 9.81 -6.65 13.73
C TYR A 8 10.01 -7.15 12.30
N GLU A 9 10.13 -6.27 11.31
CA GLU A 9 10.44 -6.66 9.93
C GLU A 9 11.78 -7.41 9.83
N LYS A 10 12.82 -6.91 10.51
CA LYS A 10 14.15 -7.57 10.56
C LYS A 10 14.05 -8.95 11.22
N ILE A 11 13.32 -9.08 12.32
CA ILE A 11 13.09 -10.36 13.01
C ILE A 11 12.35 -11.34 12.10
N ILE A 12 11.24 -10.91 11.47
CA ILE A 12 10.44 -11.73 10.56
C ILE A 12 11.29 -12.25 9.40
N ASN A 13 12.08 -11.38 8.77
CA ASN A 13 12.96 -11.77 7.67
C ASN A 13 14.02 -12.79 8.13
N GLY A 14 14.65 -12.55 9.29
CA GLY A 14 15.60 -13.50 9.86
C GLY A 14 14.98 -14.86 10.22
N LEU A 15 13.72 -14.90 10.65
CA LEU A 15 12.99 -16.15 10.90
C LEU A 15 12.61 -16.87 9.60
N LYS A 16 12.17 -16.13 8.58
CA LYS A 16 11.88 -16.69 7.25
C LYS A 16 13.11 -17.32 6.61
N SER A 17 14.26 -16.64 6.67
CA SER A 17 15.53 -17.17 6.19
C SER A 17 15.93 -18.46 6.92
N ARG A 18 15.84 -18.47 8.26
CA ARG A 18 16.11 -19.67 9.06
C ARG A 18 15.18 -20.84 8.73
N ARG A 19 13.88 -20.56 8.56
CA ARG A 19 12.88 -21.55 8.16
C ARG A 19 13.21 -22.14 6.79
N ALA A 20 13.51 -21.32 5.80
CA ALA A 20 13.86 -21.77 4.45
C ALA A 20 15.13 -22.65 4.41
N ILE A 21 16.13 -22.36 5.25
CA ILE A 21 17.33 -23.21 5.38
C ILE A 21 16.96 -24.56 6.00
N LYS A 22 16.14 -24.56 7.06
CA LYS A 22 15.73 -25.78 7.75
C LYS A 22 14.78 -26.65 6.94
N GLU A 23 13.90 -26.06 6.12
CA GLU A 23 13.00 -26.81 5.21
C GLU A 23 13.74 -27.71 4.23
N LYS A 24 15.01 -27.41 3.89
CA LYS A 24 15.83 -28.27 3.04
C LYS A 24 16.26 -29.57 3.71
N HIS A 25 16.24 -29.61 5.05
CA HIS A 25 16.82 -30.70 5.84
C HIS A 25 15.80 -31.36 6.77
N LEU A 26 14.63 -30.75 6.96
CA LEU A 26 13.58 -31.22 7.87
C LEU A 26 12.32 -31.56 7.08
N ARG A 27 11.61 -32.57 7.55
CA ARG A 27 10.27 -32.89 7.04
C ARG A 27 9.28 -31.76 7.37
N ALA A 28 8.27 -31.60 6.52
CA ALA A 28 7.30 -30.50 6.61
C ALA A 28 6.51 -30.47 7.93
N ASP A 29 6.31 -31.63 8.55
CA ASP A 29 5.64 -31.85 9.84
C ASP A 29 6.55 -31.62 11.07
N SER A 30 7.79 -31.17 10.86
CA SER A 30 8.73 -30.91 11.94
C SER A 30 8.20 -29.85 12.92
N LYS A 31 8.14 -30.21 14.21
CA LYS A 31 7.83 -29.28 15.31
C LYS A 31 8.68 -28.01 15.28
N GLN A 32 9.93 -28.09 14.80
CA GLN A 32 10.80 -26.92 14.67
C GLN A 32 10.30 -25.95 13.58
N LEU A 33 9.88 -26.46 12.43
CA LEU A 33 9.31 -25.63 11.36
C LEU A 33 7.98 -25.02 11.78
N GLU A 34 7.18 -25.76 12.55
CA GLU A 34 5.94 -25.26 13.12
C GLU A 34 6.19 -24.11 14.12
N GLN A 35 7.16 -24.26 15.02
CA GLN A 35 7.57 -23.21 15.97
C GLN A 35 8.04 -21.94 15.25
N LEU A 36 8.88 -22.08 14.22
CA LEU A 36 9.32 -20.94 13.39
C LEU A 36 8.13 -20.26 12.71
N SER A 37 7.18 -21.05 12.20
CA SER A 37 5.96 -20.53 11.58
C SER A 37 5.08 -19.77 12.59
N LYS A 38 4.93 -20.29 13.82
CA LYS A 38 4.24 -19.61 14.93
C LYS A 38 4.92 -18.27 15.26
N GLN A 39 6.24 -18.24 15.37
CA GLN A 39 6.98 -16.99 15.63
C GLN A 39 6.83 -15.99 14.48
N ILE A 40 6.93 -16.43 13.23
CA ILE A 40 6.71 -15.57 12.05
C ILE A 40 5.31 -14.95 12.11
N ARG A 41 4.27 -15.75 12.38
CA ARG A 41 2.90 -15.25 12.52
C ARG A 41 2.77 -14.24 13.67
N TYR A 42 3.33 -14.55 14.84
CA TYR A 42 3.29 -13.68 16.02
C TYR A 42 3.89 -12.31 15.74
N TYR A 43 5.13 -12.25 15.23
CA TYR A 43 5.77 -10.97 14.94
C TYR A 43 5.11 -10.24 13.76
N SER A 44 4.57 -10.98 12.78
CA SER A 44 3.81 -10.38 11.68
C SER A 44 2.56 -9.67 12.18
N ALA A 45 1.81 -10.29 13.10
CA ALA A 45 0.64 -9.70 13.73
C ALA A 45 1.01 -8.47 14.58
N ARG A 46 2.06 -8.55 15.41
CA ARG A 46 2.54 -7.41 16.20
C ARG A 46 2.95 -6.22 15.32
N ARG A 47 3.64 -6.49 14.20
CA ARG A 47 4.01 -5.46 13.23
C ARG A 47 2.79 -4.85 12.55
N ALA A 48 1.83 -5.68 12.13
CA ALA A 48 0.59 -5.21 11.51
C ALA A 48 -0.17 -4.29 12.46
N ASN A 49 -0.42 -4.71 13.70
CA ASN A 49 -1.12 -3.92 14.70
C ASN A 49 -0.46 -2.56 14.92
N LEU A 50 0.87 -2.51 15.04
CA LEU A 50 1.60 -1.26 15.23
C LEU A 50 1.43 -0.29 14.04
N LEU A 51 1.48 -0.81 12.81
CA LEU A 51 1.24 0.00 11.62
C LEU A 51 -0.22 0.46 11.53
N THR A 52 -1.16 -0.43 11.82
CA THR A 52 -2.60 -0.11 11.88
C THR A 52 -2.88 1.00 12.89
N GLU A 53 -2.32 0.93 14.10
CA GLU A 53 -2.46 2.01 15.09
C GLU A 53 -1.87 3.32 14.60
N ARG A 54 -0.71 3.27 13.92
CA ARG A 54 -0.12 4.48 13.35
C ARG A 54 -1.01 5.10 12.28
N TYR A 55 -1.62 4.28 11.43
CA TYR A 55 -2.55 4.75 10.41
C TYR A 55 -3.85 5.28 11.01
N ARG A 56 -4.36 4.67 12.09
CA ARG A 56 -5.50 5.21 12.86
C ARG A 56 -5.19 6.58 13.44
N GLN A 57 -3.99 6.77 14.00
CA GLN A 57 -3.57 8.08 14.50
C GLN A 57 -3.56 9.13 13.39
N ILE A 58 -3.01 8.79 12.22
CA ILE A 58 -3.00 9.70 11.05
C ILE A 58 -4.43 10.03 10.61
N ALA A 59 -5.31 9.02 10.50
CA ALA A 59 -6.71 9.23 10.15
C ALA A 59 -7.43 10.16 11.13
N ARG A 60 -7.26 9.96 12.44
CA ARG A 60 -7.81 10.85 13.48
C ARG A 60 -7.27 12.27 13.35
N GLN A 61 -5.97 12.43 13.12
CA GLN A 61 -5.37 13.76 12.95
C GLN A 61 -5.93 14.48 11.74
N LEU A 62 -6.08 13.80 10.60
CA LEU A 62 -6.67 14.39 9.40
C LEU A 62 -8.12 14.81 9.65
N PHE A 63 -8.94 13.91 10.21
CA PHE A 63 -10.34 14.24 10.45
C PHE A 63 -10.52 15.27 11.57
N ALA A 64 -9.59 15.42 12.52
CA ALA A 64 -9.65 16.48 13.53
C ALA A 64 -9.59 17.89 12.90
N GLU A 65 -8.91 18.04 11.77
CA GLU A 65 -8.73 19.32 11.08
C GLU A 65 -9.70 19.50 9.92
N TYR A 66 -10.14 18.41 9.28
CA TYR A 66 -10.95 18.44 8.07
C TYR A 66 -12.24 17.61 8.23
N GLU A 67 -13.39 18.20 7.88
CA GLU A 67 -14.69 17.50 7.85
C GLU A 67 -14.86 16.61 6.60
N LEU A 68 -14.11 16.93 5.54
CA LEU A 68 -14.11 16.22 4.28
C LEU A 68 -12.68 15.88 3.86
N ILE A 69 -12.46 14.62 3.50
CA ILE A 69 -11.20 14.15 2.91
C ILE A 69 -11.52 13.49 1.58
N ALA A 70 -10.77 13.86 0.52
CA ALA A 70 -10.82 13.15 -0.76
C ALA A 70 -9.55 12.31 -0.93
N ILE A 71 -9.71 11.02 -1.23
CA ILE A 71 -8.61 10.12 -1.55
C ILE A 71 -8.85 9.44 -2.90
N GLU A 72 -7.79 9.14 -3.62
CA GLU A 72 -7.89 8.30 -4.81
C GLU A 72 -8.44 6.91 -4.45
N LYS A 73 -9.24 6.35 -5.35
CA LYS A 73 -9.71 4.97 -5.28
C LYS A 73 -8.54 4.03 -5.57
N LEU A 74 -7.82 3.67 -4.52
CA LEU A 74 -6.67 2.78 -4.60
C LEU A 74 -7.08 1.31 -4.52
N ASP A 75 -7.18 0.62 -5.66
CA ASP A 75 -7.30 -0.84 -5.68
C ASP A 75 -5.92 -1.50 -5.54
N ALA A 76 -5.75 -2.35 -4.54
CA ALA A 76 -4.53 -3.11 -4.28
C ALA A 76 -4.07 -3.98 -5.47
N LYS A 77 -4.99 -4.42 -6.34
CA LYS A 77 -4.68 -5.14 -7.58
C LYS A 77 -4.13 -4.18 -8.63
N GLU A 78 -4.82 -3.07 -8.90
CA GLU A 78 -4.38 -2.07 -9.88
C GLU A 78 -3.04 -1.43 -9.47
N MET A 79 -2.84 -1.13 -8.18
CA MET A 79 -1.56 -0.61 -7.68
C MET A 79 -0.39 -1.57 -7.92
N ARG A 80 -0.63 -2.90 -7.90
CA ARG A 80 0.39 -3.94 -8.14
C ARG A 80 0.51 -4.35 -9.60
N LYS A 81 -0.35 -3.84 -10.48
CA LYS A 81 -0.29 -4.10 -11.92
C LYS A 81 1.11 -3.78 -12.44
N LYS A 82 1.69 -4.73 -13.16
CA LYS A 82 3.04 -4.61 -13.70
C LYS A 82 3.00 -3.51 -14.76
N ASN A 83 3.90 -2.55 -14.63
CA ASN A 83 4.05 -1.54 -15.67
C ASN A 83 4.77 -2.21 -16.85
N GLN A 84 4.04 -2.48 -17.94
CA GLN A 84 4.57 -3.17 -19.12
C GLN A 84 5.71 -2.39 -19.79
N LYS A 85 5.68 -1.05 -19.68
CA LYS A 85 6.72 -0.15 -20.17
C LYS A 85 7.92 -0.02 -19.23
N GLY A 86 7.84 -0.57 -18.02
CA GLY A 86 8.88 -0.44 -17.00
C GLY A 86 9.72 -1.71 -16.86
N SER A 87 11.00 -1.54 -16.48
CA SER A 87 11.90 -2.67 -16.23
C SER A 87 11.36 -3.59 -15.11
N GLY A 88 11.79 -4.86 -15.12
CA GLY A 88 11.50 -5.80 -14.04
C GLY A 88 12.02 -5.34 -12.67
N ALA A 89 13.10 -4.56 -12.63
CA ALA A 89 13.66 -3.97 -11.42
C ALA A 89 12.76 -2.84 -10.86
N THR A 90 12.24 -1.97 -11.73
CA THR A 90 11.32 -0.88 -11.35
C THR A 90 10.04 -1.45 -10.73
N ASN A 91 9.47 -2.49 -11.35
CA ASN A 91 8.30 -3.18 -10.84
C ASN A 91 8.57 -3.86 -9.47
N ARG A 92 9.74 -4.49 -9.29
CA ARG A 92 10.16 -5.04 -7.97
C ARG A 92 10.29 -3.96 -6.90
N GLY A 93 10.89 -2.82 -7.24
CA GLY A 93 11.02 -1.67 -6.33
C GLY A 93 9.66 -1.12 -5.89
N LYS A 94 8.73 -0.93 -6.83
CA LYS A 94 7.34 -0.54 -6.55
C LYS A 94 6.68 -1.51 -5.59
N ASN A 95 6.70 -2.80 -5.90
CA ASN A 95 6.07 -3.83 -5.07
C ASN A 95 6.69 -3.91 -3.68
N ARG A 96 8.01 -3.70 -3.56
CA ARG A 96 8.70 -3.63 -2.26
C ARG A 96 8.22 -2.43 -1.42
N LYS A 97 8.00 -1.26 -2.05
CA LYS A 97 7.43 -0.09 -1.36
C LYS A 97 5.97 -0.32 -0.95
N LEU A 98 5.15 -0.89 -1.84
CA LEU A 98 3.74 -1.19 -1.55
C LEU A 98 3.57 -2.25 -0.44
N ALA A 99 4.49 -3.22 -0.34
CA ALA A 99 4.50 -4.18 0.77
C ALA A 99 4.81 -3.52 2.13
N LYS A 100 5.45 -2.35 2.12
CA LYS A 100 5.86 -1.63 3.32
C LYS A 100 4.80 -0.66 3.86
N ILE A 101 4.17 0.12 2.97
CA ILE A 101 3.30 1.25 3.35
C ILE A 101 1.82 0.96 3.08
N LYS A 102 1.49 -0.17 2.44
CA LYS A 102 0.13 -0.70 2.18
C LYS A 102 -0.99 0.38 2.12
N PRO A 103 -0.99 1.26 1.12
CA PRO A 103 -1.93 2.41 1.05
C PRO A 103 -3.41 2.02 1.13
N TYR A 104 -3.76 0.84 0.60
CA TYR A 104 -5.10 0.27 0.72
C TYR A 104 -5.57 0.10 2.18
N GLU A 105 -4.69 -0.30 3.11
CA GLU A 105 -5.05 -0.42 4.53
C GLU A 105 -5.34 0.95 5.16
N ILE A 106 -4.67 2.01 4.69
CA ILE A 106 -4.94 3.38 5.13
C ILE A 106 -6.31 3.84 4.65
N ALA A 107 -6.64 3.59 3.37
CA ALA A 107 -7.94 3.95 2.79
C ALA A 107 -9.12 3.30 3.54
N LEU A 108 -8.99 2.02 3.90
CA LEU A 108 -9.97 1.30 4.72
C LEU A 108 -10.12 1.91 6.11
N LEU A 109 -9.01 2.31 6.75
CA LEU A 109 -9.06 2.92 8.07
C LEU A 109 -9.67 4.32 8.03
N LEU A 110 -9.41 5.09 6.98
CA LEU A 110 -10.04 6.40 6.77
C LEU A 110 -11.56 6.24 6.61
N GLU A 111 -12.02 5.25 5.84
CA GLU A 111 -13.45 4.97 5.68
C GLU A 111 -14.11 4.64 7.01
N GLN A 112 -13.52 3.71 7.78
CA GLN A 112 -14.01 3.37 9.12
C GLN A 112 -14.05 4.55 10.09
N MET A 113 -13.13 5.51 9.97
CA MET A 113 -13.11 6.70 10.82
C MET A 113 -14.14 7.74 10.36
N ALA A 114 -14.29 7.94 9.05
CA ALA A 114 -15.31 8.80 8.47
C ALA A 114 -16.72 8.37 8.94
N ASP A 115 -17.03 7.08 8.79
CA ASP A 115 -18.31 6.51 9.22
C ASP A 115 -18.55 6.67 10.73
N ARG A 116 -17.50 6.48 11.54
CA ARG A 116 -17.59 6.60 13.00
C ARG A 116 -17.79 8.03 13.48
N GLU A 117 -17.10 8.98 12.85
CA GLU A 117 -17.10 10.39 13.25
C GLU A 117 -18.16 11.22 12.51
N GLY A 118 -18.95 10.61 11.63
CA GLY A 118 -19.95 11.32 10.82
C GLY A 118 -19.34 12.27 9.80
N LYS A 119 -18.11 11.98 9.34
CA LYS A 119 -17.34 12.81 8.40
C LYS A 119 -17.40 12.27 6.98
N THR A 120 -17.05 13.11 6.01
CA THR A 120 -17.15 12.75 4.60
C THR A 120 -15.80 12.25 4.07
N LEU A 121 -15.78 11.02 3.53
CA LEU A 121 -14.66 10.51 2.76
C LEU A 121 -15.09 10.31 1.29
N LEU A 122 -14.51 11.09 0.39
CA LEU A 122 -14.71 10.94 -1.05
C LEU A 122 -13.62 10.03 -1.64
N LYS A 123 -14.04 8.97 -2.34
CA LYS A 123 -13.13 8.12 -3.14
C LYS A 123 -13.20 8.55 -4.60
N VAL A 124 -12.20 9.29 -5.05
CA VAL A 124 -12.15 9.83 -6.42
C VAL A 124 -11.43 8.88 -7.37
N ASP A 125 -11.78 8.90 -8.66
CA ASP A 125 -11.03 8.15 -9.65
C ASP A 125 -9.60 8.70 -9.77
N SER A 126 -8.62 7.81 -9.87
CA SER A 126 -7.20 8.14 -10.06
C SER A 126 -6.86 8.61 -11.48
N TYR A 127 -7.84 8.64 -12.38
CA TYR A 127 -7.64 9.03 -13.77
C TYR A 127 -7.19 10.50 -13.87
N LYS A 128 -5.93 10.71 -14.31
CA LYS A 128 -5.30 12.02 -14.59
C LYS A 128 -5.11 12.97 -13.40
N THR A 129 -5.28 12.51 -12.16
CA THR A 129 -5.02 13.32 -10.95
C THR A 129 -3.58 13.85 -10.84
N SER A 130 -2.62 13.29 -11.60
CA SER A 130 -1.22 13.74 -11.67
C SER A 130 -0.81 14.40 -12.99
N GLN A 131 -1.74 14.62 -13.94
CA GLN A 131 -1.45 15.09 -15.30
C GLN A 131 -2.38 16.22 -15.77
N VAL A 132 -2.81 17.06 -14.84
CA VAL A 132 -3.63 18.26 -15.12
C VAL A 132 -2.98 19.43 -14.41
N GLU A 133 -2.76 20.54 -15.12
CA GLU A 133 -2.34 21.79 -14.50
C GLU A 133 -3.51 22.35 -13.68
N PHE A 134 -3.23 22.74 -12.44
CA PHE A 134 -4.24 23.29 -11.55
C PHE A 134 -4.80 24.59 -12.13
N GLY A 135 -6.12 24.63 -12.40
CA GLY A 135 -6.81 25.82 -12.91
C GLY A 135 -7.05 25.87 -14.43
N THR A 136 -6.73 24.81 -15.19
CA THR A 136 -7.07 24.73 -16.62
C THR A 136 -7.81 23.42 -16.95
N GLN A 137 -8.74 23.45 -17.90
CA GLN A 137 -9.33 22.23 -18.49
C GLN A 137 -8.38 21.54 -19.49
N TYR A 138 -7.13 22.01 -19.57
CA TYR A 138 -6.20 21.61 -20.62
C TYR A 138 -5.69 20.18 -20.40
N GLN A 139 -5.95 19.32 -21.39
CA GLN A 139 -5.54 17.93 -21.39
C GLN A 139 -4.52 17.69 -22.51
N LYS A 140 -3.29 17.29 -22.16
CA LYS A 140 -2.30 16.85 -23.15
C LYS A 140 -2.66 15.46 -23.67
N VAL A 141 -3.35 15.39 -24.81
CA VAL A 141 -3.56 14.14 -25.56
C VAL A 141 -2.32 13.86 -26.39
N VAL A 142 -1.42 13.02 -25.91
CA VAL A 142 -0.35 12.49 -26.78
C VAL A 142 -0.89 11.28 -27.51
N SER A 143 -1.38 11.49 -28.75
CA SER A 143 -1.67 10.41 -29.68
C SER A 143 -0.37 9.67 -29.99
N VAL A 144 -0.38 8.34 -29.85
CA VAL A 144 0.78 7.49 -30.18
C VAL A 144 0.95 7.36 -31.71
N ASN A 145 0.03 7.91 -32.52
CA ASN A 145 0.06 7.82 -33.98
C ASN A 145 -0.14 9.19 -34.68
N GLY A 146 0.63 10.20 -34.30
CA GLY A 146 1.01 11.29 -35.24
C GLY A 146 -0.08 12.16 -35.87
N CYS A 147 -1.32 12.17 -35.38
CA CYS A 147 -2.32 13.15 -35.79
C CYS A 147 -2.89 13.88 -34.58
N LEU A 148 -2.65 15.19 -34.52
CA LEU A 148 -3.30 16.13 -33.64
C LEU A 148 -4.66 16.48 -34.26
N SER A 149 -5.75 16.16 -33.56
CA SER A 149 -7.03 16.82 -33.77
C SER A 149 -7.44 17.44 -32.44
N THR A 150 -7.42 18.76 -32.38
CA THR A 150 -8.06 19.54 -31.33
C THR A 150 -9.57 19.43 -31.49
N LEU A 151 -10.27 18.94 -30.48
CA LEU A 151 -11.71 19.12 -30.34
C LEU A 151 -11.91 20.22 -29.31
N GLU A 152 -12.30 21.40 -29.79
CA GLU A 152 -12.98 22.41 -28.98
C GLU A 152 -14.42 21.94 -28.75
N ASN A 153 -14.90 22.10 -27.52
CA ASN A 153 -16.31 22.33 -27.18
C ASN A 153 -16.32 23.19 -25.92
#